data_AF-A0A832DZB9-F1
#
_entry.id   AF-A0A832DZB9-F1
#
_cell.length_a   1.000
_cell.length_b   1.000
_cell.length_c   1.000
_cell.angle_alpha   90.00
_cell.angle_beta   90.00
_cell.angle_gamma   90.00
#
_symmetry.space_group_name_H-M   'P 1'
#
loop_
_entity.id
_entity.type
_entity.pdbx_description
1 polymer ?
#
loop_
_entity_poly.entity_id
_entity_poly.type
_entity_poly.pdbx_seq_one_letter_code
_entity_poly.pdbx_strand_id
1 'polypeptide(L)'
;MMKYLTLITLYVSLMFTTLVRADIEIQPGLSGAWVANASGQGVFVNIARTNDQPNFVLTWYAYLNGNQVWLIGSQSFDYGLQQLTIPMSIPSGADWGDNFVENDVQRTEWGSVTVNFTDCNNGTLQYDSNDVAFGANTIPLTRLTTTDGLSCDENVETPDKNSLDESEKESLVFMREEEKMARDVYLLFFRNYGVNVFTNISLSEQTHMDAVLSLMNTYNVSDSSTGVEGTFNNQELQELYNALVDMGSPSLADAYLASALIEETDIRDIEAFKSDITSGDILQTYDNLLCGSRNHLRSFVSRYESETGNQYTVQLPELANEVAEILSSSNEQCGK
;
A
#
# COMPACT_ATOMS: atom_id res chain seq x y z
N MET A 1 46.16 -30.00 59.50
CA MET A 1 47.06 -30.39 58.40
C MET A 1 46.43 -29.94 57.09
N MET A 2 46.96 -28.87 56.49
CA MET A 2 47.58 -28.84 55.14
C MET A 2 46.56 -28.77 53.99
N LYS A 3 46.30 -27.55 53.46
CA LYS A 3 46.77 -26.98 52.16
C LYS A 3 46.14 -27.72 50.95
N TYR A 4 45.49 -27.07 49.99
CA TYR A 4 46.11 -26.22 48.95
C TYR A 4 45.13 -25.25 48.25
N LEU A 5 45.64 -24.06 47.94
CA LEU A 5 45.20 -23.11 46.92
C LEU A 5 45.02 -23.79 45.55
N THR A 6 43.99 -23.41 44.79
CA THR A 6 44.07 -23.48 43.31
C THR A 6 43.37 -22.26 42.69
N LEU A 7 44.00 -21.73 41.65
CA LEU A 7 43.83 -20.44 41.00
C LEU A 7 42.43 -20.20 40.42
N ILE A 8 41.91 -18.97 40.59
CA ILE A 8 40.89 -18.39 39.71
C ILE A 8 41.61 -17.90 38.45
N THR A 9 41.47 -18.63 37.34
CA THR A 9 41.84 -18.13 36.01
C THR A 9 40.57 -17.53 35.39
N LEU A 10 40.52 -16.20 35.28
CA LEU A 10 39.43 -15.48 34.64
C LEU A 10 39.58 -15.67 33.11
N TYR A 11 38.84 -16.60 32.53
CA TYR A 11 38.66 -16.65 31.08
C TYR A 11 37.60 -15.61 30.70
N VAL A 12 38.05 -14.43 30.25
CA VAL A 12 37.19 -13.56 29.45
C VAL A 12 37.19 -14.12 28.04
N SER A 13 36.23 -15.02 27.77
CA SER A 13 35.89 -15.40 26.41
C SER A 13 35.13 -14.23 25.80
N LEU A 14 35.83 -13.40 25.02
CA LEU A 14 35.20 -12.40 24.17
C LEU A 14 34.45 -13.15 23.07
N MET A 15 33.18 -13.46 23.30
CA MET A 15 32.26 -13.90 22.26
C MET A 15 32.00 -12.67 21.37
N PHE A 16 32.77 -12.52 20.29
CA PHE A 16 32.29 -11.78 19.14
C PHE A 16 31.19 -12.63 18.50
N THR A 17 29.94 -12.45 18.95
CA THR A 17 28.80 -12.75 18.11
C THR A 17 28.86 -11.77 16.96
N THR A 18 29.33 -12.21 15.80
CA THR A 18 28.99 -11.52 14.55
C THR A 18 27.47 -11.53 14.47
N LEU A 19 26.85 -10.36 14.71
CA LEU A 19 25.47 -10.13 14.31
C LEU A 19 25.43 -10.33 12.81
N VAL A 20 24.89 -11.47 12.37
CA VAL A 20 24.39 -11.59 11.01
C VAL A 20 23.17 -10.69 10.98
N ARG A 21 23.28 -9.54 10.31
CA ARG A 21 22.14 -8.67 10.07
C ARG A 21 21.17 -9.47 9.18
N ALA A 22 19.91 -9.57 9.59
CA ALA A 22 18.89 -10.17 8.73
C ALA A 22 18.69 -9.29 7.49
N ASP A 23 18.39 -9.92 6.36
CA ASP A 23 18.03 -9.24 5.12
C ASP A 23 16.79 -8.35 5.35
N ILE A 24 16.72 -7.23 4.65
CA ILE A 24 15.59 -6.30 4.78
C ILE A 24 14.45 -6.72 3.85
N GLU A 25 13.22 -6.36 4.23
CA GLU A 25 12.04 -6.67 3.42
C GLU A 25 12.02 -5.88 2.11
N ILE A 26 11.41 -6.50 1.10
CA ILE A 26 11.07 -5.86 -0.16
C ILE A 26 10.02 -4.79 0.11
N GLN A 27 10.43 -3.53 -0.05
CA GLN A 27 9.65 -2.33 0.24
C GLN A 27 9.81 -1.29 -0.88
N PRO A 28 8.82 -0.39 -1.10
CA PRO A 28 8.87 0.60 -2.19
C PRO A 28 10.16 1.42 -2.25
N GLY A 29 10.72 1.72 -1.07
CA GLY A 29 12.01 2.39 -0.87
C GLY A 29 13.20 1.77 -1.57
N LEU A 30 13.14 0.50 -1.97
CA LEU A 30 14.21 -0.19 -2.71
C LEU A 30 14.18 0.07 -4.22
N SER A 31 13.14 0.75 -4.71
CA SER A 31 13.05 1.16 -6.12
C SER A 31 14.21 2.05 -6.52
N GLY A 32 14.76 1.80 -7.71
CA GLY A 32 15.87 2.55 -8.28
C GLY A 32 16.78 1.70 -9.17
N ALA A 33 17.88 2.31 -9.61
CA ALA A 33 18.94 1.64 -10.34
C ALA A 33 19.95 1.00 -9.38
N TRP A 34 20.36 -0.22 -9.70
CA TRP A 34 21.35 -1.00 -8.96
C TRP A 34 22.42 -1.52 -9.93
N VAL A 35 23.69 -1.44 -9.55
CA VAL A 35 24.80 -2.03 -10.30
C VAL A 35 24.90 -3.51 -9.98
N ALA A 36 24.98 -4.33 -11.03
CA ALA A 36 25.32 -5.75 -10.93
C ALA A 36 26.80 -5.92 -11.35
N ASN A 37 27.72 -5.82 -10.38
CA ASN A 37 29.19 -5.78 -10.57
C ASN A 37 29.73 -4.58 -11.38
N ALA A 38 30.99 -4.19 -11.16
CA ALA A 38 31.67 -2.98 -11.67
C ALA A 38 31.89 -2.91 -13.21
N SER A 39 31.14 -3.69 -14.00
CA SER A 39 31.38 -3.96 -15.42
C SER A 39 30.40 -3.29 -16.40
N GLY A 40 29.55 -2.37 -15.92
CA GLY A 40 28.59 -1.65 -16.77
C GLY A 40 27.28 -2.40 -17.03
N GLN A 41 26.99 -3.43 -16.23
CA GLN A 41 25.70 -4.11 -16.17
C GLN A 41 24.92 -3.62 -14.94
N GLY A 42 23.61 -3.50 -15.09
CA GLY A 42 22.77 -2.98 -14.02
C GLY A 42 21.32 -3.40 -14.16
N VAL A 43 20.63 -3.39 -13.03
CA VAL A 43 19.21 -3.65 -12.96
C VAL A 43 18.46 -2.41 -12.53
N PHE A 44 17.26 -2.26 -13.08
CA PHE A 44 16.27 -1.34 -12.58
C PHE A 44 15.23 -2.13 -11.81
N VAL A 45 15.10 -1.80 -10.52
CA VAL A 45 14.09 -2.35 -9.62
C VAL A 45 12.97 -1.33 -9.51
N ASN A 46 11.75 -1.76 -9.79
CA ASN A 46 10.57 -0.96 -9.56
C ASN A 46 9.53 -1.77 -8.79
N ILE A 47 9.29 -1.36 -7.55
CA ILE A 47 8.23 -1.92 -6.72
C ILE A 47 7.02 -1.00 -6.89
N ALA A 48 6.02 -1.51 -7.57
CA ALA A 48 4.83 -0.77 -7.99
C ALA A 48 3.55 -1.52 -7.57
N ARG A 49 2.39 -0.96 -7.89
CA ARG A 49 1.10 -1.64 -7.78
C ARG A 49 0.55 -1.97 -9.16
N THR A 50 -0.10 -3.12 -9.28
CA THR A 50 -0.87 -3.52 -10.47
C THR A 50 -2.20 -4.09 -9.99
N ASN A 51 -3.32 -3.41 -10.30
CA ASN A 51 -4.64 -3.72 -9.73
C ASN A 51 -4.57 -3.82 -8.18
N ASP A 52 -3.97 -2.80 -7.56
CA ASP A 52 -3.78 -2.65 -6.11
C ASP A 52 -2.91 -3.70 -5.41
N GLN A 53 -2.43 -4.72 -6.13
CA GLN A 53 -1.48 -5.70 -5.63
C GLN A 53 -0.03 -5.22 -5.79
N PRO A 54 0.84 -5.38 -4.79
CA PRO A 54 2.26 -5.12 -4.94
C PRO A 54 2.86 -5.99 -6.05
N ASN A 55 3.65 -5.37 -6.91
CA ASN A 55 4.25 -6.00 -8.06
C ASN A 55 5.70 -5.54 -8.17
N PHE A 56 6.60 -6.52 -8.24
CA PHE A 56 8.02 -6.28 -8.42
C PHE A 56 8.36 -6.37 -9.90
N VAL A 57 8.83 -5.28 -10.49
CA VAL A 57 9.29 -5.23 -11.88
C VAL A 57 10.81 -5.14 -11.88
N LEU A 58 11.44 -6.06 -12.61
CA LEU A 58 12.88 -6.10 -12.79
C LEU A 58 13.22 -5.96 -14.27
N THR A 59 14.05 -4.97 -14.59
CA THR A 59 14.69 -4.86 -15.90
C THR A 59 16.19 -5.02 -15.75
N TRP A 60 16.80 -5.91 -16.51
CA TRP A 60 18.25 -6.13 -16.49
C TRP A 60 18.87 -5.82 -17.84
N TYR A 61 19.80 -4.86 -17.84
CA TYR A 61 20.65 -4.55 -18.97
C TYR A 61 21.93 -5.37 -18.91
N ALA A 62 22.00 -6.42 -19.72
CA ALA A 62 23.10 -7.37 -19.78
C ALA A 62 23.77 -7.37 -21.16
N TYR A 63 24.84 -8.17 -21.28
CA TYR A 63 25.53 -8.40 -22.55
C TYR A 63 25.78 -9.88 -22.74
N LEU A 64 25.59 -10.37 -23.98
CA LEU A 64 25.95 -11.72 -24.37
C LEU A 64 26.72 -11.67 -25.71
N ASN A 65 27.90 -12.29 -25.73
CA ASN A 65 28.76 -12.34 -26.93
C ASN A 65 29.03 -10.96 -27.57
N GLY A 66 29.17 -9.93 -26.75
CA GLY A 66 29.42 -8.55 -27.19
C GLY A 66 28.17 -7.76 -27.61
N ASN A 67 26.99 -8.38 -27.63
CA ASN A 67 25.73 -7.71 -27.94
C ASN A 67 24.95 -7.36 -26.67
N GLN A 68 24.19 -6.27 -26.70
CA GLN A 68 23.26 -5.90 -25.63
C GLN A 68 22.09 -6.88 -25.58
N VAL A 69 21.70 -7.27 -24.37
CA VAL A 69 20.50 -8.08 -24.12
C VAL A 69 19.73 -7.42 -22.98
N TRP A 70 18.44 -7.18 -23.19
CA TRP A 70 17.55 -6.63 -22.18
C TRP A 70 16.62 -7.73 -21.69
N LEU A 71 16.64 -7.98 -20.40
CA LEU A 71 15.73 -8.93 -19.77
C LEU A 71 14.69 -8.18 -18.98
N ILE A 72 13.45 -8.64 -19.08
CA ILE A 72 12.32 -8.06 -18.35
C ILE A 72 11.53 -9.16 -17.66
N GLY A 73 11.14 -8.90 -16.42
CA GLY A 73 10.30 -9.77 -15.62
C GLY A 73 9.49 -8.97 -14.61
N SER A 74 8.38 -9.56 -14.18
CA SER A 74 7.55 -9.01 -13.12
C SER A 74 6.92 -10.12 -12.30
N GLN A 75 6.72 -9.88 -11.01
CA GLN A 75 6.11 -10.83 -10.10
C GLN A 75 5.30 -10.10 -9.03
N SER A 76 4.00 -10.41 -8.93
CA SER A 76 3.17 -9.99 -7.80
C SER A 76 3.63 -10.68 -6.51
N PHE A 77 3.59 -9.97 -5.40
CA PHE A 77 4.09 -10.44 -4.11
C PHE A 77 3.32 -9.80 -2.94
N ASP A 78 3.43 -10.41 -1.76
CA ASP A 78 2.97 -9.84 -0.50
C ASP A 78 4.15 -9.16 0.22
N TYR A 79 3.91 -8.03 0.89
CA TYR A 79 4.93 -7.42 1.76
C TYR A 79 5.34 -8.36 2.91
N GLY A 80 6.52 -8.14 3.49
CA GLY A 80 7.12 -9.05 4.48
C GLY A 80 8.14 -10.05 3.90
N LEU A 81 8.28 -10.13 2.57
CA LEU A 81 9.27 -10.99 1.93
C LEU A 81 10.65 -10.34 1.91
N GLN A 82 11.69 -11.08 2.28
CA GLN A 82 13.10 -10.65 2.18
C GLN A 82 13.71 -10.99 0.81
N GLN A 83 13.18 -12.02 0.16
CA GLN A 83 13.61 -12.47 -1.17
C GLN A 83 12.41 -12.71 -2.08
N LEU A 84 12.60 -12.54 -3.38
CA LEU A 84 11.58 -12.79 -4.39
C LEU A 84 12.20 -13.36 -5.66
N THR A 85 11.56 -14.39 -6.22
CA THR A 85 11.94 -14.98 -7.51
C THR A 85 11.03 -14.46 -8.61
N ILE A 86 11.61 -13.85 -9.63
CA ILE A 86 10.95 -13.23 -10.76
C ILE A 86 11.25 -14.05 -12.03
N PRO A 87 10.24 -14.53 -12.78
CA PRO A 87 10.46 -15.11 -14.09
C PRO A 87 10.88 -14.03 -15.09
N MET A 88 11.90 -14.32 -15.89
CA MET A 88 12.50 -13.36 -16.83
C MET A 88 12.32 -13.81 -18.28
N SER A 89 12.17 -12.82 -19.16
CA SER A 89 12.04 -13.02 -20.61
C SER A 89 12.89 -12.03 -21.39
N ILE A 90 13.25 -12.41 -22.63
CA ILE A 90 13.90 -11.53 -23.60
C ILE A 90 12.87 -11.13 -24.66
N PRO A 91 12.49 -9.84 -24.75
CA PRO A 91 11.62 -9.35 -25.81
C PRO A 91 12.42 -9.22 -27.12
N SER A 92 11.76 -9.53 -28.25
CA SER A 92 12.36 -9.41 -29.59
C SER A 92 11.29 -9.27 -30.68
N GLY A 93 11.72 -9.05 -31.92
CA GLY A 93 10.89 -9.21 -33.12
C GLY A 93 10.26 -7.94 -33.69
N ALA A 94 9.76 -7.03 -32.85
CA ALA A 94 9.10 -5.80 -33.32
C ALA A 94 10.09 -4.65 -33.62
N ASP A 95 9.71 -3.76 -34.56
CA ASP A 95 10.40 -2.49 -34.90
C ASP A 95 9.72 -1.29 -34.21
N TRP A 96 10.25 -0.08 -34.38
CA TRP A 96 9.73 1.15 -33.78
C TRP A 96 8.93 2.03 -34.77
N GLY A 97 8.03 2.86 -34.25
CA GLY A 97 7.31 3.89 -35.01
C GLY A 97 6.30 3.31 -36.00
N ASP A 98 6.26 3.85 -37.22
CA ASP A 98 5.31 3.43 -38.27
C ASP A 98 5.52 1.97 -38.72
N ASN A 99 6.66 1.36 -38.40
CA ASN A 99 6.96 -0.05 -38.66
C ASN A 99 6.57 -0.98 -37.51
N PHE A 100 6.07 -0.46 -36.37
CA PHE A 100 5.69 -1.29 -35.24
C PHE A 100 4.46 -2.16 -35.60
N VAL A 101 4.63 -3.46 -35.49
CA VAL A 101 3.57 -4.47 -35.65
C VAL A 101 3.47 -5.26 -34.36
N GLU A 102 2.34 -5.19 -33.67
CA GLU A 102 2.14 -5.81 -32.35
C GLU A 102 2.40 -7.33 -32.36
N ASN A 103 1.94 -8.02 -33.40
CA ASN A 103 2.10 -9.47 -33.54
C ASN A 103 3.57 -9.91 -33.72
N ASP A 104 4.46 -8.99 -34.06
CA ASP A 104 5.89 -9.27 -34.20
C ASP A 104 6.59 -9.27 -32.82
N VAL A 105 5.94 -8.77 -31.77
CA VAL A 105 6.50 -8.81 -30.40
C VAL A 105 6.51 -10.24 -29.90
N GLN A 106 7.71 -10.79 -29.75
CA GLN A 106 7.95 -12.12 -29.17
C GLN A 106 8.59 -11.97 -27.79
N ARG A 107 8.20 -12.84 -26.85
CA ARG A 107 8.82 -12.94 -25.52
C ARG A 107 9.36 -14.34 -25.33
N THR A 108 10.68 -14.47 -25.42
CA THR A 108 11.36 -15.73 -25.19
C THR A 108 11.60 -15.91 -23.70
N GLU A 109 11.12 -17.00 -23.12
CA GLU A 109 11.41 -17.36 -21.74
C GLU A 109 12.92 -17.57 -21.54
N TRP A 110 13.51 -16.89 -20.56
CA TRP A 110 14.95 -16.93 -20.32
C TRP A 110 15.34 -17.74 -19.08
N GLY A 111 14.44 -17.82 -18.09
CA GLY A 111 14.70 -18.43 -16.79
C GLY A 111 14.16 -17.55 -15.67
N SER A 112 14.85 -17.50 -14.53
CA SER A 112 14.41 -16.71 -13.38
C SER A 112 15.55 -15.97 -12.69
N VAL A 113 15.18 -14.94 -11.94
CA VAL A 113 16.07 -14.16 -11.08
C VAL A 113 15.48 -14.12 -9.67
N THR A 114 16.26 -14.51 -8.68
CA THR A 114 15.97 -14.26 -7.27
C THR A 114 16.75 -13.04 -6.79
N VAL A 115 16.03 -12.06 -6.26
CA VAL A 115 16.62 -10.89 -5.59
C VAL A 115 16.53 -11.05 -4.08
N ASN A 116 17.56 -10.57 -3.38
CA ASN A 116 17.61 -10.48 -1.92
C ASN A 116 18.36 -9.21 -1.52
N PHE A 117 17.81 -8.41 -0.60
CA PHE A 117 18.44 -7.15 -0.18
C PHE A 117 18.96 -7.26 1.25
N THR A 118 20.26 -7.05 1.45
CA THR A 118 20.88 -7.14 2.77
C THR A 118 20.71 -5.86 3.56
N ASP A 119 20.63 -4.72 2.87
CA ASP A 119 20.35 -3.39 3.41
C ASP A 119 19.86 -2.45 2.30
N CYS A 120 19.63 -1.17 2.61
CA CYS A 120 19.07 -0.21 1.64
C CYS A 120 19.99 0.10 0.45
N ASN A 121 21.24 -0.34 0.47
CA ASN A 121 22.27 -0.06 -0.53
C ASN A 121 22.94 -1.32 -1.09
N ASN A 122 22.73 -2.49 -0.49
CA ASN A 122 23.37 -3.74 -0.87
C ASN A 122 22.36 -4.88 -1.01
N GLY A 123 22.62 -5.78 -1.94
CA GLY A 123 21.83 -6.98 -2.14
C GLY A 123 22.53 -7.98 -3.03
N THR A 124 21.80 -8.99 -3.46
CA THR A 124 22.25 -10.00 -4.41
C THR A 124 21.18 -10.28 -5.44
N LEU A 125 21.66 -10.61 -6.64
CA LEU A 125 20.87 -11.11 -7.75
C LEU A 125 21.39 -12.50 -8.08
N GLN A 126 20.61 -13.52 -7.78
CA GLN A 126 20.87 -14.88 -8.22
C GLN A 126 20.03 -15.16 -9.46
N TYR A 127 20.62 -15.72 -10.50
CA TYR A 127 19.88 -16.10 -11.71
C TYR A 127 20.15 -17.54 -12.10
N ASP A 128 19.15 -18.12 -12.76
CA ASP A 128 19.21 -19.45 -13.38
C ASP A 128 18.56 -19.37 -14.76
N SER A 129 19.38 -19.49 -15.81
CA SER A 129 18.95 -19.34 -17.19
C SER A 129 18.77 -20.69 -17.89
N ASN A 130 17.70 -20.79 -18.68
CA ASN A 130 17.49 -21.87 -19.63
C ASN A 130 18.49 -21.81 -20.82
N ASP A 131 19.11 -20.65 -21.06
CA ASP A 131 20.16 -20.46 -22.06
C ASP A 131 21.54 -20.78 -21.45
N VAL A 132 22.15 -21.86 -21.95
CA VAL A 132 23.47 -22.35 -21.52
C VAL A 132 24.58 -21.30 -21.63
N ALA A 133 24.42 -20.28 -22.46
CA ALA A 133 25.41 -19.21 -22.62
C ALA A 133 25.41 -18.22 -21.43
N PHE A 134 24.28 -18.08 -20.73
CA PHE A 134 24.19 -17.34 -19.47
C PHE A 134 24.48 -18.24 -18.27
N GLY A 135 23.92 -19.45 -18.26
CA GLY A 135 24.05 -20.38 -17.13
C GLY A 135 23.36 -19.87 -15.86
N ALA A 136 23.93 -20.20 -14.69
CA ALA A 136 23.42 -19.79 -13.39
C ALA A 136 24.53 -19.20 -12.52
N ASN A 137 24.27 -18.09 -11.85
CA ASN A 137 25.25 -17.43 -10.99
C ASN A 137 24.59 -16.48 -9.98
N THR A 138 25.37 -15.99 -9.01
CA THR A 138 24.97 -14.95 -8.06
C THR A 138 25.88 -13.74 -8.21
N ILE A 139 25.27 -12.56 -8.33
CA ILE A 139 25.95 -11.28 -8.51
C ILE A 139 25.60 -10.35 -7.34
N PRO A 140 26.57 -9.68 -6.70
CA PRO A 140 26.28 -8.64 -5.72
C PRO A 140 25.67 -7.41 -6.41
N LEU A 141 24.67 -6.82 -5.75
CA LEU A 141 24.03 -5.58 -6.14
C LEU A 141 24.48 -4.44 -5.23
N THR A 142 24.76 -3.28 -5.83
CA THR A 142 24.99 -2.02 -5.10
C THR A 142 24.09 -0.94 -5.66
N ARG A 143 23.37 -0.23 -4.78
CA ARG A 143 22.41 0.79 -5.18
C ARG A 143 23.09 2.03 -5.77
N LEU A 144 22.54 2.57 -6.85
CA LEU A 144 23.00 3.82 -7.47
C LEU A 144 22.06 5.00 -7.20
N THR A 145 20.76 4.73 -7.21
CA THR A 145 19.76 5.80 -7.12
C THR A 145 18.72 5.47 -6.09
N THR A 146 18.28 6.51 -5.39
CA THR A 146 17.02 6.51 -4.67
C THR A 146 15.92 7.08 -5.57
N THR A 147 14.68 6.64 -5.34
CA THR A 147 13.52 7.24 -5.99
C THR A 147 13.03 8.39 -5.12
N ASP A 148 12.87 9.57 -5.72
CA ASP A 148 12.40 10.75 -4.97
C ASP A 148 11.01 10.50 -4.36
N GLY A 149 10.82 10.92 -3.12
CA GLY A 149 9.59 10.65 -2.35
C GLY A 149 9.45 9.23 -1.78
N LEU A 150 10.42 8.32 -1.97
CA LEU A 150 10.41 6.99 -1.36
C LEU A 150 11.61 6.81 -0.42
N SER A 151 11.33 6.55 0.87
CA SER A 151 12.34 6.19 1.86
C SER A 151 12.53 4.67 1.92
N CYS A 152 13.77 4.23 2.10
CA CYS A 152 14.08 2.85 2.45
C CYS A 152 14.41 2.81 3.94
N ASP A 153 13.69 1.99 4.69
CA ASP A 153 13.90 1.80 6.12
C ASP A 153 14.54 0.43 6.39
N GLU A 154 15.67 0.45 7.07
CA GLU A 154 16.41 -0.77 7.44
C GLU A 154 15.96 -1.35 8.79
N ASN A 155 15.03 -0.67 9.47
CA ASN A 155 14.47 -1.06 10.77
C ASN A 155 12.97 -1.37 10.69
N VAL A 156 12.47 -1.79 9.51
CA VAL A 156 11.13 -2.37 9.43
C VAL A 156 11.18 -3.67 10.23
N GLU A 157 10.85 -3.60 11.52
CA GLU A 157 10.49 -4.78 12.28
C GLU A 157 9.28 -5.38 11.58
N THR A 158 9.40 -6.62 11.09
CA THR A 158 8.25 -7.42 10.68
C THR A 158 7.21 -7.30 11.79
N PRO A 159 6.03 -6.69 11.56
CA PRO A 159 5.01 -6.70 12.59
C PRO A 159 4.73 -8.18 12.91
N ASP A 160 4.81 -8.56 14.19
CA ASP A 160 4.31 -9.88 14.56
C ASP A 160 2.85 -9.89 14.12
N LYS A 161 2.49 -10.83 13.25
CA LYS A 161 1.15 -10.89 12.67
C LYS A 161 0.07 -11.01 13.75
N ASN A 162 0.43 -11.35 14.98
CA ASN A 162 -0.46 -11.42 16.14
C ASN A 162 -0.19 -10.31 17.18
N SER A 163 0.55 -9.25 16.82
CA SER A 163 0.91 -8.17 17.74
C SER A 163 -0.27 -7.29 18.11
N LEU A 164 -1.28 -7.18 17.24
CA LEU A 164 -2.44 -6.34 17.49
C LEU A 164 -3.21 -6.83 18.71
N ASP A 165 -3.60 -5.90 19.56
CA ASP A 165 -4.61 -6.17 20.57
C ASP A 165 -6.01 -6.26 19.94
N GLU A 166 -7.01 -6.59 20.77
CA GLU A 166 -8.37 -6.77 20.26
C GLU A 166 -9.00 -5.44 19.82
N SER A 167 -8.70 -4.31 20.47
CA SER A 167 -9.20 -3.00 20.05
C SER A 167 -8.68 -2.58 18.67
N GLU A 168 -7.41 -2.83 18.38
CA GLU A 168 -6.82 -2.55 17.08
C GLU A 168 -7.48 -3.42 15.99
N LYS A 169 -7.70 -4.71 16.27
CA LYS A 169 -8.41 -5.61 15.33
C LYS A 169 -9.86 -5.19 15.10
N GLU A 170 -10.59 -4.85 16.16
CA GLU A 170 -11.97 -4.38 16.09
C GLU A 170 -12.06 -3.09 15.26
N SER A 171 -11.11 -2.17 15.42
CA SER A 171 -11.06 -0.95 14.60
C SER A 171 -10.89 -1.27 13.11
N LEU A 172 -9.98 -2.18 12.74
CA LEU A 172 -9.77 -2.56 11.34
C LEU A 172 -11.02 -3.22 10.74
N VAL A 173 -11.67 -4.09 11.51
CA VAL A 173 -12.93 -4.75 11.11
C VAL A 173 -14.03 -3.73 10.86
N PHE A 174 -14.16 -2.73 11.75
CA PHE A 174 -15.15 -1.66 11.63
C PHE A 174 -14.86 -0.76 10.43
N MET A 175 -13.65 -0.19 10.35
CA MET A 175 -13.26 0.72 9.27
C MET A 175 -13.38 0.05 7.89
N ARG A 176 -13.07 -1.24 7.79
CA ARG A 176 -13.24 -1.99 6.54
C ARG A 176 -14.68 -1.99 6.03
N GLU A 177 -15.66 -2.09 6.93
CA GLU A 177 -17.08 -2.05 6.57
C GLU A 177 -17.63 -0.62 6.45
N GLU A 178 -17.10 0.34 7.21
CA GLU A 178 -17.51 1.75 7.15
C GLU A 178 -17.12 2.40 5.82
N GLU A 179 -15.86 2.24 5.39
CA GLU A 179 -15.39 2.71 4.07
C GLU A 179 -16.18 2.05 2.92
N LYS A 180 -16.57 0.79 3.11
CA LYS A 180 -17.48 0.10 2.18
C LYS A 180 -18.88 0.72 2.18
N MET A 181 -19.39 1.12 3.34
CA MET A 181 -20.69 1.77 3.47
C MET A 181 -20.69 3.10 2.71
N ALA A 182 -19.67 3.93 2.91
CA ALA A 182 -19.47 5.16 2.17
C ALA A 182 -19.46 4.90 0.65
N ARG A 183 -18.60 3.99 0.20
CA ARG A 183 -18.49 3.60 -1.22
C ARG A 183 -19.84 3.18 -1.81
N ASP A 184 -20.55 2.28 -1.12
CA ASP A 184 -21.80 1.69 -1.60
C ASP A 184 -22.92 2.74 -1.69
N VAL A 185 -23.02 3.65 -0.72
CA VAL A 185 -23.96 4.79 -0.78
C VAL A 185 -23.64 5.71 -1.95
N TYR A 186 -22.36 6.02 -2.19
CA TYR A 186 -21.94 6.87 -3.31
C TYR A 186 -22.20 6.21 -4.67
N LEU A 187 -21.96 4.91 -4.81
CA LEU A 187 -22.31 4.17 -6.01
C LEU A 187 -23.83 4.21 -6.27
N LEU A 188 -24.66 4.07 -5.22
CA LEU A 188 -26.10 4.21 -5.34
C LEU A 188 -26.52 5.62 -5.77
N PHE A 189 -26.00 6.67 -5.13
CA PHE A 189 -26.32 8.05 -5.49
C PHE A 189 -25.83 8.42 -6.89
N PHE A 190 -24.70 7.88 -7.33
CA PHE A 190 -24.26 8.02 -8.71
C PHE A 190 -25.26 7.42 -9.69
N ARG A 191 -25.78 6.21 -9.42
CA ARG A 191 -26.80 5.58 -10.28
C ARG A 191 -28.11 6.37 -10.30
N ASN A 192 -28.51 6.95 -9.18
CA ASN A 192 -29.75 7.71 -9.07
C ASN A 192 -29.68 9.08 -9.77
N TYR A 193 -28.55 9.79 -9.64
CA TYR A 193 -28.44 11.19 -10.04
C TYR A 193 -27.45 11.47 -11.17
N GLY A 194 -26.53 10.56 -11.47
CA GLY A 194 -25.56 10.69 -12.57
C GLY A 194 -24.50 11.78 -12.37
N VAL A 195 -24.24 12.20 -11.13
CA VAL A 195 -23.29 13.28 -10.83
C VAL A 195 -21.91 12.73 -10.50
N ASN A 196 -20.88 13.22 -11.22
CA ASN A 196 -19.52 12.70 -11.15
C ASN A 196 -18.85 12.75 -9.76
N VAL A 197 -19.28 13.64 -8.87
CA VAL A 197 -18.70 13.73 -7.52
C VAL A 197 -18.86 12.40 -6.77
N PHE A 198 -20.01 11.73 -6.88
CA PHE A 198 -20.26 10.46 -6.23
C PHE A 198 -19.36 9.33 -6.77
N THR A 199 -19.24 9.20 -8.09
CA THR A 199 -18.36 8.16 -8.66
C THR A 199 -16.89 8.43 -8.39
N ASN A 200 -16.45 9.69 -8.43
CA ASN A 200 -15.05 10.04 -8.16
C ASN A 200 -14.68 9.73 -6.71
N ILE A 201 -15.54 10.07 -5.75
CA ILE A 201 -15.29 9.82 -4.33
C ILE A 201 -15.44 8.33 -4.02
N SER A 202 -16.38 7.60 -4.63
CA SER A 202 -16.46 6.13 -4.47
C SER A 202 -15.18 5.38 -4.89
N LEU A 203 -14.41 5.92 -5.84
CA LEU A 203 -13.10 5.36 -6.20
C LEU A 203 -12.04 5.63 -5.13
N SER A 204 -12.15 6.76 -4.42
CA SER A 204 -11.32 7.04 -3.25
C SER A 204 -11.67 6.10 -2.10
N GLU A 205 -12.95 5.86 -1.83
CA GLU A 205 -13.36 4.91 -0.77
C GLU A 205 -12.95 3.47 -1.09
N GLN A 206 -12.92 3.08 -2.37
CA GLN A 206 -12.31 1.81 -2.75
C GLN A 206 -10.82 1.76 -2.37
N THR A 207 -10.09 2.85 -2.52
CA THR A 207 -8.67 2.94 -2.12
C THR A 207 -8.53 2.86 -0.60
N HIS A 208 -9.41 3.51 0.18
CA HIS A 208 -9.43 3.40 1.64
C HIS A 208 -9.70 1.97 2.09
N MET A 209 -10.76 1.35 1.54
CA MET A 209 -11.09 -0.05 1.74
C MET A 209 -9.88 -0.97 1.52
N ASP A 210 -9.14 -0.77 0.44
CA ASP A 210 -7.98 -1.60 0.10
C ASP A 210 -6.78 -1.36 1.02
N ALA A 211 -6.62 -0.12 1.52
CA ALA A 211 -5.61 0.20 2.53
C ALA A 211 -5.89 -0.54 3.86
N VAL A 212 -7.15 -0.52 4.33
CA VAL A 212 -7.55 -1.26 5.55
C VAL A 212 -7.39 -2.77 5.34
N LEU A 213 -7.81 -3.32 4.19
CA LEU A 213 -7.62 -4.74 3.88
C LEU A 213 -6.15 -5.15 3.87
N SER A 214 -5.26 -4.27 3.40
CA SER A 214 -3.81 -4.51 3.44
C SER A 214 -3.32 -4.71 4.88
N LEU A 215 -3.76 -3.87 5.82
CA LEU A 215 -3.43 -4.02 7.26
C LEU A 215 -4.03 -5.30 7.83
N MET A 216 -5.29 -5.61 7.50
CA MET A 216 -5.94 -6.85 7.94
C MET A 216 -5.14 -8.09 7.50
N ASN A 217 -4.66 -8.11 6.25
CA ASN A 217 -3.82 -9.19 5.73
C ASN A 217 -2.45 -9.25 6.44
N THR A 218 -1.82 -8.10 6.70
CA THR A 218 -0.55 -8.01 7.45
C THR A 218 -0.69 -8.68 8.82
N TYR A 219 -1.77 -8.38 9.53
CA TYR A 219 -2.03 -8.83 10.91
C TYR A 219 -2.96 -10.05 11.00
N ASN A 220 -3.16 -10.77 9.88
CA ASN A 220 -3.98 -11.98 9.83
C ASN A 220 -5.41 -11.81 10.42
N VAL A 221 -5.97 -10.61 10.29
CA VAL A 221 -7.36 -10.30 10.61
C VAL A 221 -8.22 -10.70 9.41
N SER A 222 -9.30 -11.43 9.65
CA SER A 222 -10.19 -11.89 8.57
C SER A 222 -10.97 -10.71 7.98
N ASP A 223 -11.01 -10.59 6.65
CA ASP A 223 -11.79 -9.54 5.96
C ASP A 223 -13.27 -9.61 6.40
N SER A 224 -13.78 -8.49 6.90
CA SER A 224 -15.16 -8.33 7.38
C SER A 224 -16.14 -7.99 6.26
N SER A 225 -15.66 -7.56 5.10
CA SER A 225 -16.51 -7.21 3.96
C SER A 225 -17.24 -8.42 3.37
N THR A 226 -18.55 -8.27 3.14
CA THR A 226 -19.39 -9.29 2.47
C THR A 226 -19.12 -9.39 0.97
N GLY A 227 -18.45 -8.38 0.37
CA GLY A 227 -18.28 -8.25 -1.07
C GLY A 227 -19.56 -7.94 -1.86
N VAL A 228 -20.71 -7.78 -1.20
CA VAL A 228 -22.00 -7.49 -1.84
C VAL A 228 -22.45 -6.07 -1.46
N GLU A 229 -22.74 -5.24 -2.46
CA GLU A 229 -23.14 -3.84 -2.27
C GLU A 229 -24.38 -3.73 -1.37
N GLY A 230 -24.33 -2.81 -0.40
CA GLY A 230 -25.45 -2.53 0.51
C GLY A 230 -25.70 -3.58 1.59
N THR A 231 -24.79 -4.54 1.75
CA THR A 231 -24.84 -5.56 2.81
C THR A 231 -23.63 -5.47 3.73
N PHE A 232 -23.86 -5.59 5.03
CA PHE A 232 -22.86 -5.42 6.09
C PHE A 232 -23.04 -6.50 7.14
N ASN A 233 -21.94 -7.01 7.73
CA ASN A 233 -22.03 -7.92 8.86
C ASN A 233 -22.21 -7.13 10.17
N ASN A 234 -21.67 -5.92 10.23
CA ASN A 234 -21.94 -4.99 11.33
C ASN A 234 -23.36 -4.43 11.20
N GLN A 235 -24.21 -4.73 12.19
CA GLN A 235 -25.60 -4.31 12.20
C GLN A 235 -25.78 -2.78 12.33
N GLU A 236 -24.88 -2.10 13.03
CA GLU A 236 -24.90 -0.63 13.16
C GLU A 236 -24.61 0.03 11.81
N LEU A 237 -23.63 -0.48 11.06
CA LEU A 237 -23.33 0.00 9.70
C LEU A 237 -24.43 -0.36 8.71
N GLN A 238 -25.10 -1.51 8.87
CA GLN A 238 -26.27 -1.86 8.06
C GLN A 238 -27.44 -0.89 8.29
N GLU A 239 -27.67 -0.49 9.54
CA GLU A 239 -28.69 0.49 9.91
C GLU A 239 -28.35 1.89 9.42
N LEU A 240 -27.09 2.31 9.57
CA LEU A 240 -26.58 3.57 9.05
C LEU A 240 -26.71 3.66 7.52
N TYR A 241 -26.32 2.60 6.79
CA TYR A 241 -26.52 2.52 5.34
C TYR A 241 -27.98 2.76 4.96
N ASN A 242 -28.92 2.05 5.60
CA ASN A 242 -30.35 2.20 5.32
C ASN A 242 -30.83 3.63 5.58
N ALA A 243 -30.42 4.22 6.71
CA ALA A 243 -30.79 5.59 7.07
C ALA A 243 -30.24 6.63 6.09
N LEU A 244 -29.01 6.48 5.62
CA LEU A 244 -28.37 7.38 4.66
C LEU A 244 -29.01 7.28 3.27
N VAL A 245 -29.35 6.07 2.84
CA VAL A 245 -30.10 5.85 1.59
C VAL A 245 -31.47 6.50 1.65
N ASP A 246 -32.21 6.30 2.75
CA ASP A 246 -33.52 6.92 2.96
C ASP A 246 -33.42 8.46 3.03
N MET A 247 -32.37 8.99 3.67
CA MET A 247 -32.09 10.41 3.73
C MET A 247 -31.80 10.98 2.33
N GLY A 248 -30.93 10.36 1.53
CA GLY A 248 -30.44 10.95 0.28
C GLY A 248 -31.23 10.60 -0.99
N SER A 249 -32.14 9.64 -0.95
CA SER A 249 -32.99 9.26 -2.10
C SER A 249 -34.06 10.27 -2.55
N PRO A 250 -34.58 11.19 -1.72
CA PRO A 250 -35.63 12.11 -2.15
C PRO A 250 -35.17 13.19 -3.15
N SER A 251 -33.93 13.69 -3.04
CA SER A 251 -33.40 14.71 -3.94
C SER A 251 -31.88 14.72 -4.00
N LEU A 252 -31.33 15.36 -5.03
CA LEU A 252 -29.88 15.53 -5.18
C LEU A 252 -29.28 16.34 -4.01
N ALA A 253 -30.00 17.34 -3.50
CA ALA A 253 -29.58 18.09 -2.33
C ALA A 253 -29.49 17.20 -1.08
N ASP A 254 -30.49 16.34 -0.87
CA ASP A 254 -30.49 15.41 0.26
C ASP A 254 -29.38 14.35 0.11
N ALA A 255 -29.06 13.93 -1.12
CA ALA A 255 -27.94 13.03 -1.38
C ALA A 255 -26.60 13.65 -0.99
N TYR A 256 -26.37 14.94 -1.30
CA TYR A 256 -25.18 15.65 -0.83
C TYR A 256 -25.16 15.80 0.69
N LEU A 257 -26.31 16.02 1.33
CA LEU A 257 -26.42 16.12 2.78
C LEU A 257 -26.09 14.79 3.46
N ALA A 258 -26.67 13.69 2.99
CA ALA A 258 -26.37 12.34 3.46
C ALA A 258 -24.89 11.99 3.25
N SER A 259 -24.30 12.42 2.12
CA SER A 259 -22.87 12.19 1.86
C SER A 259 -21.97 13.01 2.76
N ALA A 260 -22.31 14.26 3.07
CA ALA A 260 -21.57 15.03 4.06
C ALA A 260 -21.65 14.42 5.47
N LEU A 261 -22.80 13.83 5.84
CA LEU A 261 -22.96 13.09 7.09
C LEU A 261 -22.09 11.82 7.16
N ILE A 262 -21.90 11.11 6.05
CA ILE A 262 -20.96 9.99 5.98
C ILE A 262 -19.56 10.47 6.36
N GLU A 263 -19.06 11.53 5.72
CA GLU A 263 -17.71 12.03 5.99
C GLU A 263 -17.55 12.58 7.42
N GLU A 264 -18.59 13.20 7.99
CA GLU A 264 -18.59 13.57 9.40
C GLU A 264 -18.53 12.34 10.33
N THR A 265 -19.22 11.26 9.96
CA THR A 265 -19.23 10.01 10.73
C THR A 265 -17.87 9.33 10.69
N ASP A 266 -17.27 9.18 9.50
CA ASP A 266 -15.93 8.63 9.31
C ASP A 266 -14.88 9.42 10.10
N ILE A 267 -14.94 10.76 10.07
CA ILE A 267 -14.02 11.61 10.84
C ILE A 267 -14.15 11.32 12.34
N ARG A 268 -15.38 11.31 12.87
CA ARG A 268 -15.62 11.03 14.30
C ARG A 268 -15.06 9.67 14.70
N ASP A 269 -15.36 8.64 13.92
CA ASP A 269 -15.10 7.26 14.29
C ASP A 269 -13.60 6.94 14.15
N ILE A 270 -12.92 7.45 13.12
CA ILE A 270 -11.47 7.35 13.00
C ILE A 270 -10.76 8.10 14.15
N GLU A 271 -11.18 9.31 14.50
CA GLU A 271 -10.57 10.04 15.63
C GLU A 271 -10.76 9.30 16.96
N ALA A 272 -11.92 8.68 17.16
CA ALA A 272 -12.19 7.86 18.33
C ALA A 272 -11.28 6.61 18.36
N PHE A 273 -11.14 5.86 17.26
CA PHE A 273 -10.26 4.70 17.24
C PHE A 273 -8.79 5.06 17.47
N LYS A 274 -8.33 6.17 16.90
CA LYS A 274 -6.94 6.61 17.03
C LYS A 274 -6.52 6.88 18.48
N SER A 275 -7.45 7.13 19.41
CA SER A 275 -7.07 7.34 20.82
C SER A 275 -6.54 6.07 21.50
N ASP A 276 -6.92 4.90 20.97
CA ASP A 276 -6.66 3.60 21.59
C ASP A 276 -5.65 2.75 20.79
N ILE A 277 -5.28 3.18 19.58
CA ILE A 277 -4.32 2.47 18.70
C ILE A 277 -2.88 2.87 19.02
N THR A 278 -1.99 1.88 19.05
CA THR A 278 -0.55 2.11 19.24
C THR A 278 0.29 1.73 18.02
N SER A 279 -0.25 0.87 17.15
CA SER A 279 0.39 0.44 15.91
C SER A 279 0.56 1.61 14.94
N GLY A 280 1.83 1.93 14.64
CA GLY A 280 2.18 3.13 13.87
C GLY A 280 1.70 3.10 12.41
N ASP A 281 1.63 1.92 11.80
CA ASP A 281 1.13 1.72 10.44
C ASP A 281 -0.41 1.85 10.34
N ILE A 282 -1.14 1.39 11.36
CA ILE A 282 -2.58 1.65 11.50
C ILE A 282 -2.83 3.15 11.69
N LEU A 283 -2.12 3.80 12.61
CA LEU A 283 -2.25 5.25 12.83
C LEU A 283 -1.97 6.04 11.54
N GLN A 284 -0.90 5.70 10.82
CA GLN A 284 -0.56 6.35 9.56
C GLN A 284 -1.62 6.13 8.47
N THR A 285 -2.23 4.94 8.43
CA THR A 285 -3.32 4.65 7.50
C THR A 285 -4.56 5.47 7.86
N TYR A 286 -4.92 5.53 9.14
CA TYR A 286 -6.07 6.30 9.63
C TYR A 286 -5.88 7.82 9.43
N ASP A 287 -4.65 8.33 9.56
CA ASP A 287 -4.32 9.72 9.18
C ASP A 287 -4.58 10.01 7.71
N ASN A 288 -4.28 9.04 6.82
CA ASN A 288 -4.54 9.19 5.39
C ASN A 288 -6.03 9.12 5.06
N LEU A 289 -6.78 8.22 5.71
CA LEU A 289 -8.25 8.14 5.61
C LEU A 289 -8.89 9.46 6.06
N LEU A 290 -8.55 9.98 7.25
CA LEU A 290 -9.03 11.28 7.75
C LEU A 290 -8.78 12.42 6.78
N CYS A 291 -7.59 12.47 6.17
CA CYS A 291 -7.28 13.47 5.15
C CYS A 291 -8.20 13.35 3.92
N GLY A 292 -8.49 12.11 3.50
CA GLY A 292 -9.47 11.79 2.46
C GLY A 292 -10.87 12.30 2.82
N SER A 293 -11.39 11.87 3.96
CA SER A 293 -12.75 12.23 4.41
C SER A 293 -12.94 13.74 4.56
N ARG A 294 -11.93 14.47 5.05
CA ARG A 294 -11.96 15.95 5.10
C ARG A 294 -12.08 16.59 3.71
N ASN A 295 -11.40 16.04 2.71
CA ASN A 295 -11.50 16.52 1.32
C ASN A 295 -12.84 16.16 0.68
N HIS A 296 -13.39 14.98 0.99
CA HIS A 296 -14.72 14.57 0.55
C HIS A 296 -15.80 15.45 1.17
N LEU A 297 -15.72 15.74 2.47
CA LEU A 297 -16.62 16.63 3.18
C LEU A 297 -16.67 18.02 2.52
N ARG A 298 -15.51 18.63 2.27
CA ARG A 298 -15.41 19.91 1.52
C ARG A 298 -16.11 19.81 0.16
N SER A 299 -15.94 18.69 -0.53
CA SER A 299 -16.53 18.46 -1.86
C SER A 299 -18.06 18.36 -1.80
N PHE A 300 -18.62 17.57 -0.89
CA PHE A 300 -20.07 17.41 -0.75
C PHE A 300 -20.75 18.67 -0.21
N VAL A 301 -20.15 19.34 0.78
CA VAL A 301 -20.65 20.61 1.30
C VAL A 301 -20.71 21.66 0.19
N SER A 302 -19.64 21.83 -0.60
CA SER A 302 -19.64 22.78 -1.72
C SER A 302 -20.73 22.47 -2.75
N ARG A 303 -21.01 21.18 -3.01
CA ARG A 303 -22.09 20.76 -3.92
C ARG A 303 -23.47 21.04 -3.34
N TYR A 304 -23.68 20.75 -2.07
CA TYR A 304 -24.93 21.05 -1.37
C TYR A 304 -25.24 22.55 -1.39
N GLU A 305 -24.27 23.40 -1.03
CA GLU A 305 -24.47 24.85 -1.00
C GLU A 305 -24.72 25.42 -2.40
N SER A 306 -24.03 24.89 -3.42
CA SER A 306 -24.25 25.28 -4.81
C SER A 306 -25.62 24.84 -5.34
N GLU A 307 -26.12 23.68 -4.93
CA GLU A 307 -27.41 23.14 -5.38
C GLU A 307 -28.58 23.88 -4.73
N THR A 308 -28.46 24.21 -3.43
CA THR A 308 -29.55 24.76 -2.63
C THR A 308 -29.52 26.28 -2.49
N GLY A 309 -28.34 26.90 -2.62
CA GLY A 309 -28.11 28.30 -2.26
C GLY A 309 -28.13 28.57 -0.75
N ASN A 310 -28.23 27.53 0.08
CA ASN A 310 -28.23 27.63 1.54
C ASN A 310 -26.86 27.25 2.09
N GLN A 311 -26.48 27.84 3.22
CA GLN A 311 -25.28 27.44 3.95
C GLN A 311 -25.47 26.04 4.53
N TYR A 312 -24.42 25.23 4.47
CA TYR A 312 -24.40 23.92 5.10
C TYR A 312 -24.50 24.03 6.63
N THR A 313 -25.27 23.13 7.23
CA THR A 313 -25.35 22.96 8.69
C THR A 313 -24.77 21.60 9.02
N VAL A 314 -23.81 21.56 9.95
CA VAL A 314 -23.18 20.32 10.43
C VAL A 314 -24.23 19.35 10.94
N GLN A 315 -24.15 18.09 10.53
CA GLN A 315 -25.15 17.07 10.86
C GLN A 315 -24.89 16.41 12.21
N LEU A 316 -23.61 16.30 12.62
CA LEU A 316 -23.16 15.87 13.94
C LEU A 316 -22.78 17.10 14.81
N PRO A 317 -23.66 17.56 15.73
CA PRO A 317 -23.42 18.79 16.50
C PRO A 317 -22.12 18.79 17.31
N GLU A 318 -21.66 17.62 17.76
CA GLU A 318 -20.40 17.44 18.47
C GLU A 318 -19.16 17.82 17.62
N LEU A 319 -19.25 17.74 16.29
CA LEU A 319 -18.18 18.10 15.36
C LEU A 319 -18.26 19.54 14.85
N ALA A 320 -19.20 20.35 15.33
CA ALA A 320 -19.50 21.65 14.72
C ALA A 320 -18.27 22.58 14.59
N ASN A 321 -17.38 22.58 15.59
CA ASN A 321 -16.16 23.39 15.53
C ASN A 321 -15.11 22.81 14.57
N GLU A 322 -14.89 21.49 14.61
CA GLU A 322 -13.91 20.84 13.75
C GLU A 322 -14.32 20.95 12.27
N VAL A 323 -15.59 20.70 11.95
CA VAL A 323 -16.12 20.84 10.59
C VAL A 323 -16.01 22.29 10.12
N ALA A 324 -16.24 23.28 10.99
CA ALA A 324 -16.03 24.67 10.62
C ALA A 324 -14.55 24.97 10.27
N GLU A 325 -13.60 24.39 11.00
CA GLU A 325 -12.17 24.52 10.70
C GLU A 325 -11.81 23.83 9.37
N ILE A 326 -12.29 22.60 9.14
CA ILE A 326 -12.11 21.85 7.89
C ILE A 326 -12.64 22.66 6.70
N LEU A 327 -13.87 23.17 6.77
CA LEU A 327 -14.50 23.91 5.69
C LEU A 327 -13.87 25.29 5.44
N SER A 328 -13.18 25.85 6.42
CA SER A 328 -12.46 27.14 6.29
C SER A 328 -11.06 27.02 5.66
N SER A 329 -10.55 25.79 5.49
CA SER A 329 -9.21 25.51 4.96
C SER A 329 -9.25 24.95 3.54
N SER A 330 -8.12 25.03 2.83
CA SER A 330 -7.99 24.44 1.49
C SER A 330 -7.91 22.92 1.54
N ASN A 331 -8.22 22.27 0.42
CA ASN A 331 -8.01 20.83 0.25
C ASN A 331 -6.57 20.43 0.62
N GLU A 332 -6.48 19.28 1.27
CA GLU A 332 -5.24 18.71 1.80
C GLU A 332 -4.57 17.81 0.76
N GLN A 333 -3.28 17.55 0.96
CA GLN A 333 -2.51 16.60 0.15
C GLN A 333 -2.23 15.34 0.99
N CYS A 334 -3.03 14.30 0.77
CA CYS A 334 -2.97 13.06 1.54
C CYS A 334 -1.84 12.14 1.08
N GLY A 335 -1.26 11.34 1.98
CA GLY A 335 -0.24 10.33 1.66
C GLY A 335 1.11 10.87 1.20
N LYS A 336 1.53 12.04 1.69
CA LYS A 336 2.80 12.69 1.34
C LYS A 336 3.85 12.65 2.44
#